data_AF-A0A915YIR9-F1
#
_entry.id   AF-A0A915YIR9-F1
#
_cell.length_a   1.000
_cell.length_b   1.000
_cell.length_c   1.000
_cell.angle_alpha   90.00
_cell.angle_beta   90.00
_cell.angle_gamma   90.00
#
_symmetry.space_group_name_H-M   'P 1'
#
loop_
_entity.id
_entity.type
_entity.pdbx_description
1 polymer ?
#
loop_
_entity_poly.entity_id
_entity_poly.type
_entity_poly.pdbx_seq_one_letter_code
_entity_poly.pdbx_strand_id
1 'polypeptide(L)'
;MKSIYSTKSNLYLCLIQLFIVLPIQAQTHSAVNATTILGIPTIYLFFILGVFHLPFVLISFFYAVNSSSYSEEQQREYKIGLGVLLIINSFIFSYPLYQNCYIYPSLILFAIPLFYFLIGFFQWKRPFINWILSILYVFTLILFALGGNKNSQGYGPKDGLYTTYYNTPQKQIQSSQYYSFGFLHGSSKQFYENGQLKSSCSYNMDTLEGIAQEYYPNGQLKNNGTYHHNKVSGLYQSYHSNGQLASEQNFIAGVLNDTQKTFYKNSQLKSLHYYEKGKKIGSCKTYHPNGQLKSSCTFNKDEQGLYQSYHPNGQLKETGQLNKERKDGLWNTYYPNGNLSSSGYYLVSDYNKAIKQGLWKTYYPNGQLKTSGEYQKGIRKGKWVKFFDTGEQSDQYDYGI
;
A
#
# COMPACT_ATOMS: atom_id res chain seq x y z
N MET A 1 -79.53 12.93 -61.23
CA MET A 1 -78.36 12.34 -61.92
C MET A 1 -77.23 12.16 -60.90
N LYS A 2 -76.82 10.89 -60.66
CA LYS A 2 -75.58 10.34 -60.04
C LYS A 2 -74.90 11.16 -58.90
N SER A 3 -74.97 10.74 -57.63
CA SER A 3 -74.07 9.78 -56.92
C SER A 3 -73.08 10.51 -55.98
N ILE A 4 -73.39 10.68 -54.69
CA ILE A 4 -72.88 9.95 -53.48
C ILE A 4 -71.50 10.43 -52.94
N TYR A 5 -71.57 11.08 -51.75
CA TYR A 5 -70.73 11.09 -50.54
C TYR A 5 -69.18 11.20 -50.53
N SER A 6 -68.74 12.23 -49.77
CA SER A 6 -67.84 12.20 -48.59
C SER A 6 -66.37 11.73 -48.71
N THR A 7 -65.44 12.67 -48.45
CA THR A 7 -64.73 12.72 -47.15
C THR A 7 -63.95 14.05 -47.01
N LYS A 8 -64.05 14.66 -45.82
CA LYS A 8 -63.34 15.87 -45.40
C LYS A 8 -61.87 15.54 -45.10
N SER A 9 -60.94 16.38 -45.55
CA SER A 9 -59.64 16.57 -44.87
C SER A 9 -59.48 18.05 -44.52
N ASN A 10 -59.59 18.35 -43.22
CA ASN A 10 -59.30 19.67 -42.67
C ASN A 10 -57.78 19.86 -42.60
N LEU A 11 -57.28 20.88 -43.31
CA LEU A 11 -55.96 21.46 -43.12
C LEU A 11 -56.03 22.38 -41.88
N TYR A 12 -55.23 22.12 -40.85
CA TYR A 12 -54.98 23.10 -39.78
C TYR A 12 -53.49 23.49 -39.81
N LEU A 13 -53.22 24.75 -40.12
CA LEU A 13 -51.91 25.39 -40.02
C LEU A 13 -51.45 25.40 -38.56
N CYS A 14 -50.25 24.87 -38.28
CA CYS A 14 -49.53 25.14 -37.04
C CYS A 14 -48.57 26.32 -37.27
N LEU A 15 -48.87 27.45 -36.63
CA LEU A 15 -47.95 28.59 -36.51
C LEU A 15 -46.82 28.23 -35.54
N ILE A 16 -45.59 28.16 -36.04
CA ILE A 16 -44.38 28.03 -35.22
C ILE A 16 -43.89 29.45 -34.89
N GLN A 17 -44.03 29.88 -33.64
CA GLN A 17 -43.33 31.08 -33.13
C GLN A 17 -42.01 30.65 -32.50
N LEU A 18 -40.90 31.13 -33.08
CA LEU A 18 -39.53 30.92 -32.60
C LEU A 18 -39.19 32.04 -31.60
N PHE A 19 -38.97 31.71 -30.31
CA PHE A 19 -38.42 32.66 -29.35
C PHE A 19 -36.94 32.35 -29.11
N ILE A 20 -36.08 33.27 -29.53
CA ILE A 20 -34.63 33.26 -29.25
C ILE A 20 -34.43 34.02 -27.94
N VAL A 21 -33.96 33.35 -26.89
CA VAL A 21 -33.50 34.00 -25.66
C VAL A 21 -31.99 34.25 -25.81
N LEU A 22 -31.57 35.51 -25.93
CA LEU A 22 -30.16 35.90 -25.89
C LEU A 22 -29.70 36.05 -24.43
N PRO A 23 -28.52 35.54 -24.03
CA PRO A 23 -28.04 35.68 -22.66
C PRO A 23 -27.44 37.07 -22.40
N ILE A 24 -27.85 37.69 -21.29
CA ILE A 24 -27.20 38.87 -20.71
C ILE A 24 -25.97 38.39 -19.94
N GLN A 25 -24.82 38.97 -20.26
CA GLN A 25 -23.53 38.66 -19.64
C GLN A 25 -23.48 39.26 -18.22
N ALA A 26 -23.61 38.43 -17.19
CA ALA A 26 -23.40 38.83 -15.80
C ALA A 26 -22.01 38.41 -15.33
N GLN A 27 -21.04 39.32 -15.42
CA GLN A 27 -19.81 39.25 -14.63
C GLN A 27 -20.18 39.60 -13.18
N THR A 28 -20.28 38.62 -12.28
CA THR A 28 -20.03 38.86 -10.85
C THR A 28 -19.46 37.63 -10.16
N HIS A 29 -18.37 37.85 -9.45
CA HIS A 29 -17.77 36.90 -8.52
C HIS A 29 -18.71 36.72 -7.32
N SER A 30 -19.48 35.63 -7.27
CA SER A 30 -19.90 34.94 -6.05
C SER A 30 -20.82 33.78 -6.39
N ALA A 31 -20.73 32.70 -5.60
CA ALA A 31 -21.52 31.50 -5.77
C ALA A 31 -23.02 31.81 -5.72
N VAL A 32 -23.73 31.58 -6.83
CA VAL A 32 -25.20 31.59 -6.88
C VAL A 32 -25.67 30.18 -7.17
N ASN A 33 -26.47 29.64 -6.24
CA ASN A 33 -27.16 28.36 -6.38
C ASN A 33 -27.98 28.32 -7.68
N ALA A 34 -27.86 27.23 -8.42
CA ALA A 34 -28.50 26.98 -9.71
C ALA A 34 -30.02 26.71 -9.62
N THR A 35 -30.77 27.52 -8.87
CA THR A 35 -32.23 27.33 -8.69
C THR A 35 -33.09 28.49 -9.18
N THR A 36 -32.54 29.51 -9.84
CA THR A 36 -33.30 30.74 -10.11
C THR A 36 -33.24 31.22 -11.55
N ILE A 37 -33.61 30.38 -12.52
CA ILE A 37 -34.04 30.86 -13.86
C ILE A 37 -35.18 29.97 -14.38
N LEU A 38 -36.32 29.98 -13.69
CA LEU A 38 -37.60 29.62 -14.30
C LEU A 38 -38.47 30.87 -14.20
N GLY A 39 -38.44 31.68 -15.26
CA GLY A 39 -39.26 32.88 -15.34
C GLY A 39 -40.74 32.50 -15.29
N ILE A 40 -41.51 33.25 -14.51
CA ILE A 40 -42.96 33.12 -14.28
C ILE A 40 -43.82 32.84 -15.55
N PRO A 41 -43.45 33.27 -16.79
CA PRO A 41 -44.20 32.91 -17.99
C PRO A 41 -44.12 31.40 -18.37
N THR A 42 -43.03 30.71 -18.04
CA THR A 42 -42.85 29.28 -18.40
C THR A 42 -43.75 28.36 -17.57
N ILE A 43 -44.02 28.70 -16.32
CA ILE A 43 -44.86 27.90 -15.43
C ILE A 43 -46.34 27.97 -15.84
N TYR A 44 -46.82 29.14 -16.29
CA TYR A 44 -48.19 29.30 -16.79
C TYR A 44 -48.45 28.53 -18.10
N LEU A 45 -47.46 28.45 -18.98
CA LEU A 45 -47.58 27.68 -20.24
C LEU A 45 -47.65 26.16 -19.97
N PHE A 46 -46.88 25.66 -18.98
CA PHE A 46 -46.96 24.27 -18.53
C PHE A 46 -48.33 23.92 -17.93
N PHE A 47 -48.95 24.85 -17.20
CA PHE A 47 -50.27 24.64 -16.60
C PHE A 47 -51.39 24.59 -17.64
N ILE A 48 -51.34 25.43 -18.68
CA ILE A 48 -52.35 25.45 -19.75
C ILE A 48 -52.21 24.22 -20.66
N LEU A 49 -50.99 23.77 -20.94
CA LEU A 49 -50.76 22.63 -21.83
C LEU A 49 -50.98 21.25 -21.18
N GLY A 50 -50.76 21.14 -19.87
CA GLY A 50 -51.03 19.90 -19.12
C GLY A 50 -52.52 19.58 -18.95
N VAL A 51 -53.40 20.59 -18.99
CA VAL A 51 -54.84 20.43 -18.78
C VAL A 51 -55.60 20.00 -20.06
N PHE A 52 -55.08 20.32 -21.25
CA PHE A 52 -55.82 20.09 -22.50
C PHE A 52 -55.35 18.89 -23.34
N HIS A 53 -54.35 18.11 -22.90
CA HIS A 53 -53.85 16.92 -23.61
C HIS A 53 -53.65 17.11 -25.13
N LEU A 54 -53.24 18.31 -25.56
CA LEU A 54 -52.90 18.57 -26.95
C LEU A 54 -51.44 18.18 -27.18
N PRO A 55 -51.10 17.48 -28.28
CA PRO A 55 -49.70 17.19 -28.60
C PRO A 55 -49.01 18.50 -29.01
N PHE A 56 -48.02 18.94 -28.24
CA PHE A 56 -47.12 20.04 -28.60
C PHE A 56 -45.68 19.53 -28.64
N VAL A 57 -44.89 20.04 -29.59
CA VAL A 57 -43.45 19.75 -29.69
C VAL A 57 -42.70 20.98 -29.20
N LEU A 58 -42.02 20.87 -28.06
CA LEU A 58 -41.12 21.89 -27.55
C LEU A 58 -39.68 21.47 -27.87
N ILE A 59 -38.95 22.29 -28.62
CA ILE A 59 -37.52 22.09 -28.88
C ILE A 59 -36.76 23.08 -27.99
N SER A 60 -35.93 22.57 -27.09
CA SER A 60 -35.11 23.40 -26.20
C SER A 60 -33.65 23.02 -26.31
N PHE A 61 -32.78 24.03 -26.37
CA PHE A 61 -31.34 23.89 -26.37
C PHE A 61 -30.80 24.24 -24.99
N PHE A 62 -30.01 23.36 -24.40
CA PHE A 62 -29.36 23.60 -23.09
C PHE A 62 -27.84 23.53 -23.22
N TYR A 63 -27.16 24.35 -22.42
CA TYR A 63 -25.71 24.37 -22.29
C TYR A 63 -25.34 24.00 -20.85
N ALA A 64 -24.44 23.04 -20.65
CA ALA A 64 -23.92 22.68 -19.34
C ALA A 64 -22.40 22.83 -19.32
N VAL A 65 -21.89 23.59 -18.34
CA VAL A 65 -20.45 23.76 -18.09
C VAL A 65 -20.15 23.16 -16.72
N ASN A 66 -19.28 22.17 -16.65
CA ASN A 66 -18.83 21.57 -15.38
C ASN A 66 -17.44 22.11 -15.04
N SER A 67 -17.33 22.97 -14.03
CA SER A 67 -16.15 23.81 -13.77
C SER A 67 -15.26 23.37 -12.60
N SER A 68 -15.51 22.25 -11.94
CA SER A 68 -14.86 21.96 -10.64
C SER A 68 -13.63 21.03 -10.67
N SER A 69 -12.97 20.77 -11.80
CA SER A 69 -11.82 19.83 -11.82
C SER A 69 -10.75 20.03 -12.91
N TYR A 70 -10.60 21.23 -13.49
CA TYR A 70 -9.72 21.44 -14.65
C TYR A 70 -8.68 22.55 -14.40
N SER A 71 -7.44 22.35 -14.84
CA SER A 71 -6.41 23.40 -14.89
C SER A 71 -6.77 24.47 -15.93
N GLU A 72 -6.24 25.69 -15.78
CA GLU A 72 -6.54 26.84 -16.69
C GLU A 72 -6.31 26.52 -18.18
N GLU A 73 -5.40 25.61 -18.50
CA GLU A 73 -5.15 25.18 -19.88
C GLU A 73 -6.22 24.21 -20.41
N GLN A 74 -6.76 23.33 -19.56
CA GLN A 74 -7.88 22.44 -19.90
C GLN A 74 -9.22 23.19 -19.99
N GLN A 75 -9.35 24.33 -19.31
CA GLN A 75 -10.51 25.21 -19.43
C GLN A 75 -10.57 25.95 -20.79
N ARG A 76 -9.48 26.00 -21.57
CA ARG A 76 -9.50 26.60 -22.93
C ARG A 76 -10.05 25.66 -24.02
N GLU A 77 -10.20 24.36 -23.73
CA GLU A 77 -10.72 23.34 -24.65
C GLU A 77 -12.18 22.93 -24.34
N TYR A 78 -13.07 23.88 -24.06
CA TYR A 78 -14.50 23.54 -23.91
C TYR A 78 -15.08 23.04 -25.24
N LYS A 79 -15.33 21.73 -25.34
CA LYS A 79 -16.22 21.17 -26.36
C LYS A 79 -17.66 21.26 -25.87
N ILE A 80 -18.41 22.15 -26.50
CA ILE A 80 -19.83 22.39 -26.28
C ILE A 80 -20.61 21.16 -26.78
N GLY A 81 -21.45 20.57 -25.92
CA GLY A 81 -22.41 19.55 -26.33
C GLY A 81 -23.75 20.17 -26.71
N LEU A 82 -24.26 19.88 -27.90
CA LEU A 82 -25.60 20.27 -28.34
C LEU A 82 -26.56 19.08 -28.16
N GLY A 83 -27.69 19.29 -27.50
CA GLY A 83 -28.73 18.28 -27.32
C GLY A 83 -30.11 18.81 -27.71
N VAL A 84 -30.93 17.96 -28.31
CA VAL A 84 -32.33 18.23 -28.61
C VAL A 84 -33.19 17.57 -27.55
N LEU A 85 -33.96 18.37 -26.81
CA LEU A 85 -35.04 17.88 -25.96
C LEU A 85 -36.34 17.86 -26.77
N LEU A 86 -37.09 16.76 -26.70
CA LEU A 86 -38.33 16.55 -27.42
C LEU A 86 -39.37 16.02 -26.43
N ILE A 87 -40.45 16.76 -26.22
CA ILE A 87 -41.53 16.37 -25.31
C ILE A 87 -42.74 15.96 -26.15
N ILE A 88 -43.27 14.75 -25.94
CA ILE A 88 -44.49 14.27 -26.60
C ILE A 88 -45.39 13.66 -25.52
N ASN A 89 -46.61 14.16 -25.35
CA ASN A 89 -47.61 13.63 -24.39
C ASN A 89 -47.02 13.38 -22.98
N SER A 90 -46.30 14.38 -22.45
CA SER A 90 -45.62 14.32 -21.14
C SER A 90 -44.43 13.35 -21.03
N PHE A 91 -44.00 12.73 -22.13
CA PHE A 91 -42.74 11.97 -22.19
C PHE A 91 -41.61 12.88 -22.67
N ILE A 92 -40.48 12.85 -21.97
CA ILE A 92 -39.28 13.63 -22.31
C ILE A 92 -38.27 12.70 -23.01
N PHE A 93 -37.92 13.05 -24.24
CA PHE A 93 -36.88 12.41 -25.03
C PHE A 93 -35.71 13.40 -25.20
N SER A 94 -34.48 12.93 -25.08
CA SER A 94 -33.29 13.75 -25.32
C SER A 94 -32.33 13.06 -26.28
N TYR A 95 -31.92 13.75 -27.34
CA TYR A 95 -30.96 13.24 -28.31
C TYR A 95 -29.73 14.15 -28.42
N PRO A 96 -28.52 13.68 -28.09
CA PRO A 96 -27.29 14.45 -28.26
C PRO A 96 -26.87 14.49 -29.74
N LEU A 97 -26.56 15.67 -30.26
CA LEU A 97 -26.24 15.89 -31.68
C LEU A 97 -24.74 15.86 -32.01
N TYR A 98 -23.83 15.84 -31.02
CA TYR A 98 -22.38 15.77 -31.28
C TYR A 98 -21.70 14.66 -30.48
N GLN A 99 -20.95 13.81 -31.19
CA GLN A 99 -20.24 12.64 -30.66
C GLN A 99 -18.74 12.79 -30.85
N ASN A 100 -18.01 12.97 -29.76
CA ASN A 100 -16.71 12.34 -29.60
C ASN A 100 -16.48 12.11 -28.10
N CYS A 101 -16.32 10.83 -27.76
CA CYS A 101 -16.13 10.23 -26.44
C CYS A 101 -17.42 9.94 -25.63
N TYR A 102 -17.83 8.68 -25.80
CA TYR A 102 -18.62 7.83 -24.90
C TYR A 102 -20.12 8.11 -24.77
N ILE A 103 -20.89 7.21 -25.38
CA ILE A 103 -22.32 7.01 -25.10
C ILE A 103 -22.45 6.60 -23.63
N TYR A 104 -23.10 7.44 -22.83
CA TYR A 104 -23.62 7.04 -21.53
C TYR A 104 -24.57 5.85 -21.69
N PRO A 105 -24.35 4.73 -20.99
CA PRO A 105 -25.44 3.80 -20.78
C PRO A 105 -26.39 4.29 -19.68
N SER A 106 -26.06 5.33 -18.89
CA SER A 106 -26.94 5.80 -17.79
C SER A 106 -28.31 6.30 -18.26
N LEU A 107 -28.41 7.01 -19.39
CA LEU A 107 -29.71 7.48 -19.89
C LEU A 107 -30.59 6.32 -20.40
N ILE A 108 -29.96 5.30 -20.99
CA ILE A 108 -30.63 4.06 -21.43
C ILE A 108 -30.97 3.18 -20.22
N LEU A 109 -30.08 3.10 -19.23
CA LEU A 109 -30.20 2.33 -18.00
C LEU A 109 -31.06 3.01 -16.92
N PHE A 110 -31.43 4.28 -17.01
CA PHE A 110 -32.43 4.90 -16.13
C PHE A 110 -33.84 4.72 -16.71
N ALA A 111 -33.98 4.78 -18.03
CA ALA A 111 -35.25 4.59 -18.70
C ALA A 111 -35.75 3.14 -18.54
N ILE A 112 -34.89 2.14 -18.68
CA ILE A 112 -35.29 0.72 -18.64
C ILE A 112 -35.87 0.29 -17.27
N PRO A 113 -35.23 0.59 -16.12
CA PRO A 113 -35.73 0.29 -14.78
C PRO A 113 -37.04 1.01 -14.44
N LEU A 114 -37.16 2.29 -14.81
CA LEU A 114 -38.37 3.07 -14.59
C LEU A 114 -39.53 2.55 -15.47
N PHE A 115 -39.22 2.16 -16.71
CA PHE A 115 -40.16 1.56 -17.65
C PHE A 115 -40.66 0.20 -17.16
N TYR A 116 -39.79 -0.65 -16.61
CA TYR A 116 -40.20 -1.94 -16.03
C TYR A 116 -40.97 -1.82 -14.72
N PHE A 117 -40.59 -0.87 -13.85
CA PHE A 117 -41.35 -0.55 -12.63
C PHE A 117 -42.78 -0.09 -12.97
N LEU A 118 -42.92 0.78 -13.98
CA LEU A 118 -44.21 1.27 -14.44
C LEU A 118 -45.05 0.18 -15.12
N ILE A 119 -44.46 -0.70 -15.96
CA ILE A 119 -45.17 -1.85 -16.54
C ILE A 119 -45.63 -2.82 -15.44
N GLY A 120 -44.82 -3.08 -14.43
CA GLY A 120 -45.20 -3.93 -13.29
C GLY A 120 -46.35 -3.35 -12.47
N PHE A 121 -46.42 -2.02 -12.34
CA PHE A 121 -47.52 -1.30 -11.69
C PHE A 121 -48.83 -1.40 -12.50
N PHE A 122 -48.75 -1.35 -13.84
CA PHE A 122 -49.92 -1.48 -14.72
C PHE A 122 -50.34 -2.93 -15.04
N GLN A 123 -49.45 -3.92 -14.90
CA GLN A 123 -49.73 -5.34 -15.18
C GLN A 123 -49.74 -6.22 -13.91
N TRP A 124 -50.41 -5.77 -12.85
CA TRP A 124 -50.45 -6.44 -11.54
C TRP A 124 -51.01 -7.89 -11.54
N LYS A 125 -51.58 -8.38 -12.65
CA LYS A 125 -52.15 -9.73 -12.76
C LYS A 125 -51.18 -10.85 -13.19
N ARG A 126 -49.88 -10.60 -13.38
CA ARG A 126 -48.90 -11.62 -13.82
C ARG A 126 -47.64 -11.66 -12.92
N PRO A 127 -47.67 -12.39 -11.79
CA PRO A 127 -46.61 -12.35 -10.77
C PRO A 127 -45.25 -12.85 -11.26
N PHE A 128 -45.21 -13.78 -12.22
CA PHE A 128 -43.96 -14.32 -12.77
C PHE A 128 -43.16 -13.28 -13.58
N ILE A 129 -43.86 -12.44 -14.35
CA ILE A 129 -43.20 -11.38 -15.15
C ILE A 129 -42.60 -10.32 -14.22
N ASN A 130 -43.35 -9.92 -13.19
CA ASN A 130 -42.86 -8.96 -12.20
C ASN A 130 -41.60 -9.48 -11.47
N TRP A 131 -41.53 -10.78 -11.16
CA TRP A 131 -40.36 -11.39 -10.54
C TRP A 131 -39.11 -11.33 -11.44
N ILE A 132 -39.25 -11.65 -12.73
CA ILE A 132 -38.14 -11.54 -13.71
C ILE A 132 -37.68 -10.08 -13.85
N LEU A 133 -38.61 -9.14 -13.93
CA LEU A 133 -38.29 -7.72 -14.05
C LEU A 133 -37.58 -7.16 -12.81
N SER A 134 -37.96 -7.61 -11.61
CA SER A 134 -37.24 -7.25 -10.37
C SER A 134 -35.82 -7.83 -10.33
N ILE A 135 -35.59 -9.05 -10.83
CA ILE A 135 -34.24 -9.63 -10.93
C ILE A 135 -33.38 -8.82 -11.92
N LEU A 136 -33.92 -8.47 -13.08
CA LEU A 136 -33.23 -7.63 -14.07
C LEU A 136 -32.91 -6.25 -13.50
N TYR A 137 -33.83 -5.65 -12.73
CA TYR A 137 -33.62 -4.37 -12.04
C TYR A 137 -32.44 -4.45 -11.03
N VAL A 138 -32.42 -5.46 -10.17
CA VAL A 138 -31.33 -5.67 -9.21
C VAL A 138 -30.00 -5.93 -9.93
N PHE A 139 -30.00 -6.69 -11.02
CA PHE A 139 -28.81 -6.92 -11.84
C PHE A 139 -28.28 -5.62 -12.46
N THR A 140 -29.17 -4.75 -12.96
CA THR A 140 -28.77 -3.44 -13.49
C THR A 140 -28.21 -2.51 -12.41
N LEU A 141 -28.75 -2.54 -11.18
CA LEU A 141 -28.19 -1.81 -10.04
C LEU A 141 -26.78 -2.28 -9.66
N ILE A 142 -26.55 -3.60 -9.70
CA ILE A 142 -25.21 -4.18 -9.45
C ILE A 142 -24.23 -3.71 -10.52
N LEU A 143 -24.60 -3.75 -11.81
CA LEU A 143 -23.75 -3.25 -12.90
C LEU A 143 -23.48 -1.75 -12.78
N PHE A 144 -24.45 -0.96 -12.34
CA PHE A 144 -24.28 0.48 -12.10
C PHE A 144 -23.31 0.74 -10.94
N ALA A 145 -23.44 0.01 -9.83
CA ALA A 145 -22.52 0.11 -8.69
C ALA A 145 -21.08 -0.30 -9.06
N LEU A 146 -20.92 -1.34 -9.88
CA LEU A 146 -19.61 -1.77 -10.40
C LEU A 146 -19.02 -0.77 -11.41
N GLY A 147 -19.87 -0.09 -12.20
CA GLY A 147 -19.47 0.94 -13.17
C GLY A 147 -19.17 2.32 -12.57
N GLY A 148 -19.42 2.55 -11.27
CA GLY A 148 -19.47 3.89 -10.67
C GLY A 148 -18.14 4.63 -10.49
N ASN A 149 -16.97 3.98 -10.63
CA ASN A 149 -15.69 4.65 -10.42
C ASN A 149 -15.14 5.23 -11.73
N LYS A 150 -15.06 6.56 -11.81
CA LYS A 150 -14.42 7.25 -12.93
C LYS A 150 -12.90 7.03 -12.89
N ASN A 151 -12.32 6.51 -13.96
CA ASN A 151 -10.88 6.36 -14.16
C ASN A 151 -10.42 7.11 -15.43
N SER A 152 -9.13 7.07 -15.76
CA SER A 152 -8.56 7.81 -16.90
C SER A 152 -9.01 7.30 -18.29
N GLN A 153 -9.72 6.16 -18.36
CA GLN A 153 -10.24 5.54 -19.58
C GLN A 153 -11.78 5.49 -19.65
N GLY A 154 -12.51 5.82 -18.57
CA GLY A 154 -13.98 5.79 -18.54
C GLY A 154 -14.59 5.58 -17.16
N TYR A 155 -15.81 5.03 -17.12
CA TYR A 155 -16.52 4.59 -15.91
C TYR A 155 -16.31 3.08 -15.72
N GLY A 156 -15.84 2.66 -14.56
CA GLY A 156 -15.55 1.26 -14.22
C GLY A 156 -14.28 1.11 -13.38
N PRO A 157 -14.07 -0.08 -12.79
CA PRO A 157 -12.86 -0.32 -12.02
C PRO A 157 -11.62 -0.15 -12.91
N LYS A 158 -10.47 0.24 -12.34
CA LYS A 158 -9.23 0.44 -13.12
C LYS A 158 -8.90 -0.83 -13.92
N ASP A 159 -8.70 -0.69 -15.22
CA ASP A 159 -8.33 -1.81 -16.09
C ASP A 159 -7.28 -1.36 -17.11
N GLY A 160 -6.24 -2.18 -17.31
CA GLY A 160 -5.10 -1.88 -18.17
C GLY A 160 -3.94 -1.14 -17.47
N LEU A 161 -3.07 -0.52 -18.28
CA LEU A 161 -1.85 0.15 -17.82
C LEU A 161 -2.12 1.58 -17.36
N TYR A 162 -1.73 1.89 -16.12
CA TYR A 162 -1.81 3.20 -15.50
C TYR A 162 -0.42 3.74 -15.25
N THR A 163 -0.17 4.96 -15.73
CA THR A 163 1.11 5.65 -15.55
C THR A 163 0.87 6.94 -14.79
N THR A 164 1.61 7.17 -13.71
CA THR A 164 1.62 8.45 -12.99
C THR A 164 2.94 9.17 -13.22
N TYR A 165 2.94 10.48 -13.06
CA TYR A 165 4.08 11.35 -13.32
C TYR A 165 4.37 12.23 -12.11
N TYR A 166 5.64 12.54 -11.90
CA TYR A 166 6.04 13.56 -10.92
C TYR A 166 5.52 14.93 -11.35
N ASN A 167 5.23 15.79 -10.36
CA ASN A 167 4.85 17.18 -10.60
C ASN A 167 6.09 18.06 -10.89
N THR A 168 6.81 17.71 -11.96
CA THR A 168 7.97 18.44 -12.46
C THR A 168 7.71 18.95 -13.87
N PRO A 169 8.38 20.01 -14.34
CA PRO A 169 8.19 20.54 -15.70
C PRO A 169 8.40 19.48 -16.80
N GLN A 170 9.27 18.51 -16.53
CA GLN A 170 9.66 17.43 -17.45
C GLN A 170 8.68 16.25 -17.42
N LYS A 171 7.69 16.22 -16.50
CA LYS A 171 6.69 15.14 -16.32
C LYS A 171 7.32 13.74 -16.40
N GLN A 172 8.34 13.49 -15.58
CA GLN A 172 8.99 12.18 -15.51
C GLN A 172 8.04 11.14 -14.92
N ILE A 173 8.10 9.90 -15.43
CA ILE A 173 7.27 8.80 -14.96
C ILE A 173 7.62 8.50 -13.50
N GLN A 174 6.60 8.45 -12.65
CA GLN A 174 6.71 8.08 -11.25
C GLN A 174 6.37 6.60 -11.03
N SER A 175 5.31 6.12 -11.67
CA SER A 175 4.89 4.72 -11.57
C SER A 175 4.21 4.26 -12.84
N SER A 176 4.27 2.96 -13.09
CA SER A 176 3.60 2.28 -14.19
C SER A 176 3.06 0.94 -13.67
N GLN A 177 1.74 0.81 -13.62
CA GLN A 177 1.06 -0.29 -12.94
C GLN A 177 -0.06 -0.84 -13.82
N TYR A 178 -0.17 -2.17 -13.90
CA TYR A 178 -1.27 -2.80 -14.59
C TYR A 178 -2.38 -3.19 -13.60
N TYR A 179 -3.63 -2.91 -13.97
CA TYR A 179 -4.82 -3.25 -13.20
C TYR A 179 -5.72 -4.18 -14.01
N SER A 180 -6.41 -5.10 -13.34
CA SER A 180 -7.50 -5.88 -13.87
C SER A 180 -8.69 -5.81 -12.92
N PHE A 181 -9.84 -5.36 -13.41
CA PHE A 181 -11.07 -5.17 -12.61
C PHE A 181 -10.86 -4.39 -11.30
N GLY A 182 -9.94 -3.40 -11.30
CA GLY A 182 -9.69 -2.51 -10.17
C GLY A 182 -8.60 -2.99 -9.23
N PHE A 183 -8.15 -4.23 -9.37
CA PHE A 183 -7.08 -4.85 -8.60
C PHE A 183 -5.77 -4.78 -9.40
N LEU A 184 -4.64 -4.58 -8.74
CA LEU A 184 -3.32 -4.71 -9.37
C LEU A 184 -3.13 -6.12 -9.90
N HIS A 185 -2.71 -6.23 -11.16
CA HIS A 185 -2.54 -7.51 -11.82
C HIS A 185 -1.39 -7.40 -12.84
N GLY A 186 -0.42 -8.31 -12.80
CA GLY A 186 0.79 -8.23 -13.61
C GLY A 186 1.80 -7.19 -13.11
N SER A 187 2.59 -6.62 -14.03
CA SER A 187 3.75 -5.80 -13.71
C SER A 187 3.39 -4.46 -13.06
N SER A 188 4.12 -4.11 -12.01
CA SER A 188 4.11 -2.81 -11.34
C SER A 188 5.54 -2.31 -11.18
N LYS A 189 5.82 -1.13 -11.73
CA LYS A 189 7.13 -0.47 -11.70
C LYS A 189 6.99 0.91 -11.07
N GLN A 190 8.00 1.30 -10.30
CA GLN A 190 8.15 2.66 -9.80
C GLN A 190 9.53 3.18 -10.19
N PHE A 191 9.62 4.49 -10.37
CA PHE A 191 10.84 5.16 -10.80
C PHE A 191 11.17 6.31 -9.85
N TYR A 192 12.45 6.59 -9.70
CA TYR A 192 12.95 7.80 -9.05
C TYR A 192 12.74 9.02 -9.94
N GLU A 193 12.80 10.22 -9.35
CA GLU A 193 12.76 11.48 -10.12
C GLU A 193 13.88 11.55 -11.16
N ASN A 194 15.03 10.94 -10.93
CA ASN A 194 16.10 10.86 -11.93
C ASN A 194 15.81 9.90 -13.10
N GLY A 195 14.62 9.30 -13.16
CA GLY A 195 14.18 8.36 -14.19
C GLY A 195 14.68 6.91 -14.00
N GLN A 196 15.53 6.65 -13.02
CA GLN A 196 16.00 5.29 -12.75
C GLN A 196 14.91 4.44 -12.09
N LEU A 197 14.91 3.14 -12.38
CA LEU A 197 13.98 2.20 -11.77
C LEU A 197 14.21 2.18 -10.26
N LYS A 198 13.13 2.30 -9.48
CA LYS A 198 13.11 2.28 -8.01
C LYS A 198 12.66 0.92 -7.49
N SER A 199 11.63 0.36 -8.09
CA SER A 199 11.12 -0.97 -7.76
C SER A 199 10.38 -1.60 -8.94
N SER A 200 10.41 -2.93 -9.02
CA SER A 200 9.66 -3.72 -9.98
C SER A 200 9.11 -4.96 -9.29
N CYS A 201 7.84 -5.26 -9.49
CA CYS A 201 7.17 -6.42 -8.92
C CYS A 201 6.00 -6.85 -9.80
N SER A 202 5.44 -8.02 -9.53
CA SER A 202 4.22 -8.50 -10.18
C SER A 202 3.14 -8.78 -9.16
N TYR A 203 1.90 -8.43 -9.49
CA TYR A 203 0.73 -8.71 -8.67
C TYR A 203 -0.17 -9.73 -9.36
N ASN A 204 -0.95 -10.46 -8.60
CA ASN A 204 -2.06 -11.26 -9.04
C ASN A 204 -3.29 -10.86 -8.21
N MET A 205 -4.14 -9.99 -8.74
CA MET A 205 -5.33 -9.50 -8.04
C MET A 205 -5.01 -8.92 -6.66
N ASP A 206 -4.22 -7.83 -6.63
CA ASP A 206 -3.68 -7.16 -5.44
C ASP A 206 -2.74 -8.00 -4.57
N THR A 207 -2.46 -9.23 -4.96
CA THR A 207 -1.54 -10.13 -4.23
C THR A 207 -0.18 -10.14 -4.88
N LEU A 208 0.87 -9.69 -4.18
CA LEU A 208 2.25 -9.71 -4.66
C LEU A 208 2.70 -11.16 -4.88
N GLU A 209 3.13 -11.46 -6.11
CA GLU A 209 3.45 -12.80 -6.58
C GLU A 209 4.66 -12.76 -7.53
N GLY A 210 5.60 -13.69 -7.35
CA GLY A 210 6.82 -13.78 -8.14
C GLY A 210 7.93 -12.85 -7.65
N ILE A 211 8.81 -12.43 -8.56
CA ILE A 211 10.02 -11.68 -8.22
C ILE A 211 9.69 -10.21 -7.96
N ALA A 212 10.12 -9.71 -6.80
CA ALA A 212 10.12 -8.30 -6.47
C ALA A 212 11.55 -7.79 -6.27
N GLN A 213 11.87 -6.69 -6.94
CA GLN A 213 13.17 -6.06 -6.96
C GLN A 213 13.03 -4.60 -6.54
N GLU A 214 13.98 -4.12 -5.74
CA GLU A 214 14.17 -2.71 -5.43
C GLU A 214 15.58 -2.30 -5.83
N TYR A 215 15.75 -1.03 -6.16
CA TYR A 215 17.01 -0.47 -6.62
C TYR A 215 17.34 0.79 -5.82
N TYR A 216 18.61 1.15 -5.77
CA TYR A 216 19.09 2.41 -5.27
C TYR A 216 18.95 3.53 -6.32
N PRO A 217 19.00 4.81 -5.93
CA PRO A 217 19.00 5.94 -6.87
C PRO A 217 20.22 6.03 -7.80
N ASN A 218 21.19 5.10 -7.68
CA ASN A 218 22.33 4.95 -8.58
C ASN A 218 22.12 3.80 -9.60
N GLY A 219 20.94 3.14 -9.57
CA GLY A 219 20.56 2.05 -10.48
C GLY A 219 21.01 0.67 -10.03
N GLN A 220 21.79 0.57 -8.95
CA GLN A 220 22.22 -0.72 -8.42
C GLN A 220 21.07 -1.42 -7.70
N LEU A 221 21.00 -2.74 -7.83
CA LEU A 221 20.03 -3.56 -7.12
C LEU A 221 20.21 -3.37 -5.61
N LYS A 222 19.10 -3.24 -4.89
CA LYS A 222 19.05 -3.02 -3.44
C LYS A 222 18.47 -4.23 -2.74
N ASN A 223 17.33 -4.73 -3.21
CA ASN A 223 16.66 -5.91 -2.68
C ASN A 223 16.15 -6.78 -3.83
N ASN A 224 16.15 -8.08 -3.64
CA ASN A 224 15.60 -9.07 -4.57
C ASN A 224 15.01 -10.22 -3.77
N GLY A 225 13.75 -10.58 -4.04
CA GLY A 225 13.10 -11.69 -3.38
C GLY A 225 11.94 -12.24 -4.20
N THR A 226 11.65 -13.51 -4.00
CA THR A 226 10.44 -14.14 -4.56
C THR A 226 9.33 -14.10 -3.52
N TYR A 227 8.13 -13.75 -3.94
CA TYR A 227 6.94 -13.62 -3.11
C TYR A 227 5.87 -14.58 -3.59
N HIS A 228 5.21 -15.22 -2.64
CA HIS A 228 4.00 -16.01 -2.86
C HIS A 228 2.95 -15.54 -1.86
N HIS A 229 1.78 -15.12 -2.34
CA HIS A 229 0.69 -14.61 -1.49
C HIS A 229 1.12 -13.49 -0.52
N ASN A 230 1.80 -12.45 -1.03
CA ASN A 230 2.35 -11.34 -0.23
C ASN A 230 3.45 -11.73 0.77
N LYS A 231 3.90 -12.99 0.79
CA LYS A 231 4.93 -13.47 1.71
C LYS A 231 6.18 -13.87 0.94
N VAL A 232 7.33 -13.44 1.42
CA VAL A 232 8.62 -13.85 0.83
C VAL A 232 8.79 -15.37 0.96
N SER A 233 9.26 -16.03 -0.08
CA SER A 233 9.46 -17.47 -0.12
C SER A 233 10.61 -17.81 -1.06
N GLY A 234 11.57 -18.58 -0.57
CA GLY A 234 12.85 -18.82 -1.21
C GLY A 234 13.92 -17.81 -0.80
N LEU A 235 14.85 -17.56 -1.71
CA LEU A 235 16.01 -16.72 -1.48
C LEU A 235 15.63 -15.24 -1.51
N TYR A 236 16.02 -14.52 -0.46
CA TYR A 236 15.93 -13.07 -0.33
C TYR A 236 17.34 -12.50 -0.21
N GLN A 237 17.69 -11.59 -1.11
CA GLN A 237 19.00 -10.97 -1.18
C GLN A 237 18.86 -9.46 -1.04
N SER A 238 19.75 -8.86 -0.25
CA SER A 238 19.93 -7.41 -0.23
C SER A 238 21.38 -7.08 -0.54
N TYR A 239 21.59 -5.90 -1.10
CA TYR A 239 22.87 -5.45 -1.61
C TYR A 239 23.21 -4.08 -1.01
N HIS A 240 24.49 -3.80 -0.89
CA HIS A 240 25.00 -2.48 -0.50
C HIS A 240 24.88 -1.52 -1.68
N SER A 241 24.95 -0.21 -1.40
CA SER A 241 24.93 0.85 -2.42
C SER A 241 26.17 0.89 -3.34
N ASN A 242 27.08 -0.09 -3.22
CA ASN A 242 28.20 -0.32 -4.14
C ASN A 242 27.96 -1.54 -5.05
N GLY A 243 26.79 -2.19 -4.95
CA GLY A 243 26.39 -3.35 -5.74
C GLY A 243 26.82 -4.70 -5.16
N GLN A 244 27.61 -4.71 -4.08
CA GLN A 244 28.02 -5.96 -3.44
C GLN A 244 26.92 -6.52 -2.54
N LEU A 245 26.86 -7.84 -2.41
CA LEU A 245 25.88 -8.51 -1.55
C LEU A 245 26.03 -8.03 -0.10
N ALA A 246 24.91 -7.65 0.53
CA ALA A 246 24.85 -7.21 1.91
C ALA A 246 24.26 -8.28 2.83
N SER A 247 23.23 -8.98 2.37
CA SER A 247 22.68 -10.14 3.06
C SER A 247 22.01 -11.13 2.13
N GLU A 248 21.96 -12.36 2.58
CA GLU A 248 21.30 -13.49 1.93
C GLU A 248 20.53 -14.26 2.99
N GLN A 249 19.24 -14.50 2.74
CA GLN A 249 18.31 -15.10 3.67
C GLN A 249 17.38 -16.05 2.94
N ASN A 250 17.08 -17.20 3.55
CA ASN A 250 16.09 -18.12 3.02
C ASN A 250 14.79 -18.02 3.84
N PHE A 251 13.66 -17.98 3.13
CA PHE A 251 12.34 -17.89 3.73
C PHE A 251 11.40 -18.98 3.22
N ILE A 252 10.48 -19.42 4.07
CA ILE A 252 9.35 -20.28 3.69
C ILE A 252 8.09 -19.57 4.18
N ALA A 253 7.22 -19.16 3.25
CA ALA A 253 5.96 -18.47 3.55
C ALA A 253 6.12 -17.32 4.57
N GLY A 254 7.13 -16.47 4.35
CA GLY A 254 7.42 -15.29 5.17
C GLY A 254 8.22 -15.57 6.44
N VAL A 255 8.52 -16.83 6.74
CA VAL A 255 9.28 -17.23 7.94
C VAL A 255 10.70 -17.61 7.56
N LEU A 256 11.68 -17.01 8.23
CA LEU A 256 13.10 -17.30 8.00
C LEU A 256 13.38 -18.77 8.30
N ASN A 257 14.01 -19.46 7.36
CA ASN A 257 14.30 -20.89 7.46
C ASN A 257 15.60 -21.20 6.72
N ASP A 258 16.36 -22.18 7.19
CA ASP A 258 17.71 -22.52 6.72
C ASP A 258 18.78 -21.51 7.15
N THR A 259 19.19 -20.57 6.28
CA THR A 259 20.38 -19.74 6.52
C THR A 259 20.12 -18.24 6.44
N GLN A 260 20.86 -17.48 7.27
CA GLN A 260 21.02 -16.04 7.18
C GLN A 260 22.51 -15.70 7.16
N LYS A 261 22.96 -15.10 6.07
CA LYS A 261 24.31 -14.57 5.88
C LYS A 261 24.24 -13.07 5.76
N THR A 262 25.21 -12.37 6.36
CA THR A 262 25.42 -10.94 6.12
C THR A 262 26.87 -10.70 5.77
N PHE A 263 27.12 -9.66 5.00
CA PHE A 263 28.42 -9.35 4.42
C PHE A 263 28.79 -7.89 4.64
N TYR A 264 30.09 -7.63 4.79
CA TYR A 264 30.64 -6.28 4.79
C TYR A 264 30.67 -5.68 3.38
N LYS A 265 30.89 -4.36 3.28
CA LYS A 265 31.08 -3.64 2.00
C LYS A 265 32.36 -4.00 1.24
N ASN A 266 33.13 -4.98 1.72
CA ASN A 266 34.30 -5.55 1.05
C ASN A 266 34.03 -7.01 0.63
N SER A 267 32.75 -7.42 0.56
CA SER A 267 32.27 -8.77 0.27
C SER A 267 32.66 -9.86 1.28
N GLN A 268 33.38 -9.53 2.35
CA GLN A 268 33.71 -10.53 3.37
C GLN A 268 32.48 -10.88 4.21
N LEU A 269 32.35 -12.16 4.54
CA LEU A 269 31.28 -12.66 5.41
C LEU A 269 31.38 -11.96 6.77
N LYS A 270 30.28 -11.36 7.22
CA LYS A 270 30.14 -10.68 8.51
C LYS A 270 29.50 -11.56 9.55
N SER A 271 28.46 -12.29 9.18
CA SER A 271 27.82 -13.26 10.07
C SER A 271 27.10 -14.36 9.31
N LEU A 272 26.99 -15.51 9.96
CA LEU A 272 26.25 -16.69 9.50
C LEU A 272 25.45 -17.23 10.69
N HIS A 273 24.15 -17.41 10.48
CA HIS A 273 23.21 -17.99 11.44
C HIS A 273 22.32 -19.01 10.72
N TYR A 274 21.90 -20.04 11.43
CA TYR A 274 20.94 -21.02 10.94
C TYR A 274 19.60 -20.87 11.65
N TYR A 275 18.53 -21.12 10.92
CA TYR A 275 17.17 -20.97 11.40
C TYR A 275 16.30 -22.16 11.01
N GLU A 276 15.40 -22.54 11.90
CA GLU A 276 14.32 -23.47 11.60
C GLU A 276 13.01 -22.84 12.09
N LYS A 277 12.06 -22.66 11.19
CA LYS A 277 10.75 -22.04 11.49
C LYS A 277 10.88 -20.72 12.27
N GLY A 278 11.83 -19.87 11.87
CA GLY A 278 12.07 -18.55 12.45
C GLY A 278 12.88 -18.55 13.75
N LYS A 279 13.24 -19.72 14.31
CA LYS A 279 14.07 -19.82 15.51
C LYS A 279 15.53 -20.10 15.14
N LYS A 280 16.48 -19.45 15.82
CA LYS A 280 17.90 -19.74 15.63
C LYS A 280 18.21 -21.15 16.12
N ILE A 281 18.93 -21.92 15.31
CA ILE A 281 19.36 -23.28 15.63
C ILE A 281 20.85 -23.44 15.33
N GLY A 282 21.46 -24.45 15.94
CA GLY A 282 22.83 -24.87 15.61
C GLY A 282 23.87 -23.77 15.86
N SER A 283 24.84 -23.64 14.96
CA SER A 283 25.99 -22.76 15.16
C SER A 283 25.82 -21.36 14.58
N CYS A 284 26.09 -20.29 15.33
CA CYS A 284 26.30 -18.97 14.77
C CYS A 284 27.80 -18.66 14.65
N LYS A 285 28.18 -17.88 13.63
CA LYS A 285 29.53 -17.35 13.48
C LYS A 285 29.46 -15.89 13.07
N THR A 286 30.31 -15.06 13.65
CA THR A 286 30.55 -13.69 13.19
C THR A 286 32.03 -13.48 12.96
N TYR A 287 32.36 -12.59 12.03
CA TYR A 287 33.73 -12.35 11.59
C TYR A 287 34.05 -10.86 11.65
N HIS A 288 35.32 -10.56 11.84
CA HIS A 288 35.86 -9.21 11.72
C HIS A 288 35.96 -8.80 10.24
N PRO A 289 36.08 -7.51 9.91
CA PRO A 289 36.24 -7.04 8.53
C PRO A 289 37.54 -7.47 7.83
N ASN A 290 38.42 -8.19 8.54
CA ASN A 290 39.63 -8.81 8.00
C ASN A 290 39.45 -10.32 7.74
N GLY A 291 38.24 -10.86 7.94
CA GLY A 291 37.89 -12.27 7.72
C GLY A 291 38.17 -13.20 8.91
N GLN A 292 38.82 -12.70 9.97
CA GLN A 292 39.08 -13.52 11.16
C GLN A 292 37.80 -13.74 11.98
N LEU A 293 37.70 -14.89 12.63
CA LEU A 293 36.57 -15.22 13.50
C LEU A 293 36.50 -14.22 14.65
N LYS A 294 35.33 -13.60 14.81
CA LYS A 294 35.04 -12.63 15.88
C LYS A 294 34.25 -13.26 17.01
N SER A 295 33.28 -14.10 16.68
CA SER A 295 32.56 -14.91 17.66
C SER A 295 31.95 -16.14 17.03
N SER A 296 31.70 -17.13 17.87
CA SER A 296 30.94 -18.33 17.56
C SER A 296 29.96 -18.62 18.69
N CYS A 297 28.85 -19.24 18.36
CA CYS A 297 27.96 -19.84 19.34
C CYS A 297 27.39 -21.14 18.82
N THR A 298 26.96 -22.03 19.71
CA THR A 298 26.29 -23.28 19.35
C THR A 298 25.07 -23.46 20.22
N PHE A 299 23.86 -23.43 19.66
CA PHE A 299 22.61 -23.66 20.38
C PHE A 299 22.18 -25.14 20.28
N ASN A 300 21.81 -25.72 21.42
CA ASN A 300 21.09 -26.98 21.49
C ASN A 300 19.57 -26.77 21.30
N LYS A 301 18.78 -27.86 21.37
CA LYS A 301 17.32 -27.81 21.22
C LYS A 301 16.62 -26.98 22.32
N ASP A 302 17.27 -26.79 23.46
CA ASP A 302 16.76 -26.04 24.62
C ASP A 302 17.18 -24.56 24.61
N GLU A 303 17.68 -24.06 23.47
CA GLU A 303 18.18 -22.68 23.29
C GLU A 303 19.37 -22.34 24.22
N GLN A 304 20.04 -23.37 24.74
CA GLN A 304 21.27 -23.26 25.54
C GLN A 304 22.50 -23.49 24.67
N GLY A 305 23.56 -22.76 24.93
CA GLY A 305 24.71 -22.84 24.04
C GLY A 305 26.00 -22.22 24.52
N LEU A 306 27.13 -22.81 24.13
CA LEU A 306 28.43 -22.21 24.37
C LEU A 306 28.61 -21.00 23.43
N TYR A 307 29.01 -19.87 23.97
CA TYR A 307 29.44 -18.69 23.23
C TYR A 307 30.93 -18.48 23.42
N GLN A 308 31.63 -18.14 22.34
CA GLN A 308 33.03 -17.75 22.35
C GLN A 308 33.19 -16.50 21.49
N SER A 309 34.00 -15.55 21.93
CA SER A 309 34.43 -14.42 21.10
C SER A 309 35.94 -14.25 21.16
N TYR A 310 36.50 -13.63 20.13
CA TYR A 310 37.94 -13.55 19.91
C TYR A 310 38.34 -12.09 19.64
N HIS A 311 39.53 -11.74 20.14
CA HIS A 311 40.20 -10.48 19.82
C HIS A 311 40.68 -10.47 18.36
N PRO A 312 41.01 -9.31 17.78
CA PRO A 312 41.57 -9.22 16.43
C PRO A 312 42.91 -9.93 16.23
N ASN A 313 43.57 -10.38 17.30
CA ASN A 313 44.77 -11.22 17.22
C ASN A 313 44.44 -12.73 17.24
N GLY A 314 43.17 -13.10 17.24
CA GLY A 314 42.69 -14.48 17.28
C GLY A 314 42.62 -15.11 18.68
N GLN A 315 43.12 -14.43 19.72
CA GLN A 315 43.03 -14.95 21.09
C GLN A 315 41.61 -14.87 21.63
N LEU A 316 41.25 -15.84 22.48
CA LEU A 316 39.95 -15.85 23.14
C LEU A 316 39.77 -14.55 23.94
N LYS A 317 38.63 -13.90 23.75
CA LYS A 317 38.24 -12.66 24.42
C LYS A 317 37.20 -12.92 25.49
N GLU A 318 36.26 -13.81 25.22
CA GLU A 318 35.18 -14.11 26.14
C GLU A 318 34.59 -15.48 25.85
N THR A 319 34.19 -16.20 26.89
CA THR A 319 33.47 -17.46 26.78
C THR A 319 32.43 -17.59 27.90
N GLY A 320 31.34 -18.29 27.63
CA GLY A 320 30.31 -18.60 28.62
C GLY A 320 29.08 -19.26 28.01
N GLN A 321 28.11 -19.61 28.84
CA GLN A 321 26.86 -20.22 28.37
C GLN A 321 25.83 -19.13 28.03
N LEU A 322 25.12 -19.34 26.94
CA LEU A 322 23.93 -18.59 26.55
C LEU A 322 22.71 -19.44 26.85
N ASN A 323 21.63 -18.77 27.27
CA ASN A 323 20.30 -19.33 27.41
C ASN A 323 19.32 -18.33 26.78
N LYS A 324 18.62 -18.75 25.73
CA LYS A 324 17.78 -17.85 24.90
C LYS A 324 18.54 -16.59 24.44
N GLU A 325 19.77 -16.81 23.95
CA GLU A 325 20.70 -15.76 23.50
C GLU A 325 21.20 -14.79 24.60
N ARG A 326 20.98 -15.10 25.88
CA ARG A 326 21.40 -14.26 27.02
C ARG A 326 22.47 -14.96 27.83
N LYS A 327 23.40 -14.21 28.43
CA LYS A 327 24.43 -14.75 29.32
C LYS A 327 23.78 -15.48 30.51
N ASP A 328 24.15 -16.73 30.69
CA ASP A 328 23.72 -17.58 31.80
C ASP A 328 24.90 -18.40 32.32
N GLY A 329 24.97 -18.63 33.63
CA GLY A 329 26.07 -19.37 34.25
C GLY A 329 27.42 -18.64 34.23
N LEU A 330 28.52 -19.41 34.25
CA LEU A 330 29.88 -18.89 34.36
C LEU A 330 30.33 -18.22 33.06
N TRP A 331 30.84 -16.99 33.18
CA TRP A 331 31.45 -16.24 32.09
C TRP A 331 32.87 -15.85 32.44
N ASN A 332 33.76 -16.05 31.48
CA ASN A 332 35.17 -15.66 31.57
C ASN A 332 35.49 -14.69 30.43
N THR A 333 36.16 -13.58 30.75
CA THR A 333 36.72 -12.65 29.77
C THR A 333 38.23 -12.62 29.88
N TYR A 334 38.92 -12.39 28.78
CA TYR A 334 40.38 -12.46 28.69
C TYR A 334 40.93 -11.20 28.02
N TYR A 335 42.13 -10.82 28.41
CA TYR A 335 42.91 -9.76 27.78
C TYR A 335 43.48 -10.20 26.42
N PRO A 336 43.93 -9.27 25.57
CA PRO A 336 44.60 -9.59 24.30
C PRO A 336 45.95 -10.31 24.45
N ASN A 337 46.45 -10.52 25.67
CA ASN A 337 47.62 -11.35 25.94
C ASN A 337 47.25 -12.77 26.41
N GLY A 338 45.95 -13.10 26.47
CA GLY A 338 45.42 -14.41 26.87
C GLY A 338 45.16 -14.55 28.36
N ASN A 339 45.62 -13.60 29.19
CA ASN A 339 45.39 -13.66 30.63
C ASN A 339 43.92 -13.39 30.96
N LEU A 340 43.40 -14.10 31.96
CA LEU A 340 42.04 -13.89 32.46
C LEU A 340 41.90 -12.44 32.93
N SER A 341 40.82 -11.77 32.52
CA SER A 341 40.51 -10.39 32.87
C SER A 341 39.35 -10.32 33.86
N SER A 342 38.32 -11.16 33.67
CA SER A 342 37.24 -11.29 34.64
C SER A 342 36.58 -12.66 34.59
N SER A 343 36.02 -13.08 35.71
CA SER A 343 35.26 -14.31 35.85
C SER A 343 34.10 -14.10 36.81
N GLY A 344 32.93 -14.60 36.47
CA GLY A 344 31.79 -14.60 37.39
C GLY A 344 30.52 -15.15 36.75
N TYR A 345 29.49 -15.31 37.56
CA TYR A 345 28.23 -15.90 37.12
C TYR A 345 27.24 -14.83 36.68
N TYR A 346 26.53 -15.13 35.60
CA TYR A 346 25.34 -14.41 35.16
C TYR A 346 24.11 -15.27 35.43
N LEU A 347 23.00 -14.60 35.73
CA LEU A 347 21.69 -15.20 35.81
C LEU A 347 20.76 -14.48 34.83
N VAL A 348 19.96 -15.24 34.09
CA VAL A 348 18.90 -14.68 33.26
C VAL A 348 17.79 -14.18 34.16
N SER A 349 17.50 -12.88 34.11
CA SER A 349 16.36 -12.28 34.81
C SER A 349 15.18 -12.02 33.86
N ASP A 350 13.98 -11.93 34.42
CA ASP A 350 12.73 -11.70 33.67
C ASP A 350 12.77 -10.40 32.84
N TYR A 351 13.58 -9.41 33.23
CA TYR A 351 13.71 -8.10 32.57
C TYR A 351 14.58 -8.08 31.30
N ASN A 352 14.74 -9.21 30.61
CA ASN A 352 15.56 -9.32 29.39
C ASN A 352 17.04 -8.95 29.54
N LYS A 353 17.56 -8.85 30.77
CA LYS A 353 18.98 -8.52 31.03
C LYS A 353 19.63 -9.59 31.88
N ALA A 354 20.83 -10.02 31.46
CA ALA A 354 21.68 -10.87 32.29
C ALA A 354 22.23 -10.05 33.47
N ILE A 355 21.99 -10.53 34.69
CA ILE A 355 22.43 -9.88 35.92
C ILE A 355 23.59 -10.67 36.52
N LYS A 356 24.55 -9.97 37.14
CA LYS A 356 25.68 -10.63 37.83
C LYS A 356 25.18 -11.30 39.11
N GLN A 357 25.71 -12.49 39.40
CA GLN A 357 25.34 -13.30 40.55
C GLN A 357 26.59 -14.02 41.09
N GLY A 358 26.63 -14.25 42.40
CA GLY A 358 27.69 -14.99 43.07
C GLY A 358 29.05 -14.31 43.01
N LEU A 359 30.10 -15.12 43.21
CA LEU A 359 31.48 -14.65 43.26
C LEU A 359 31.92 -14.09 41.91
N TRP A 360 32.44 -12.86 41.95
CA TRP A 360 33.00 -12.17 40.81
C TRP A 360 34.45 -11.82 41.08
N LYS A 361 35.32 -12.11 40.11
CA LYS A 361 36.74 -11.80 40.15
C LYS A 361 37.13 -10.98 38.93
N THR A 362 37.99 -9.99 39.12
CA THR A 362 38.69 -9.31 38.04
C THR A 362 40.18 -9.35 38.28
N TYR A 363 40.96 -9.26 37.22
CA TYR A 363 42.40 -9.47 37.25
C TYR A 363 43.10 -8.34 36.47
N TYR A 364 44.37 -8.12 36.78
CA TYR A 364 45.26 -7.26 35.99
C TYR A 364 45.79 -8.00 34.76
N PRO A 365 46.33 -7.27 33.76
CA PRO A 365 46.94 -7.90 32.58
C PRO A 365 48.11 -8.84 32.90
N ASN A 366 48.77 -8.68 34.05
CA ASN A 366 49.82 -9.58 34.55
C ASN A 366 49.27 -10.88 35.20
N GLY A 367 47.94 -11.05 35.24
CA GLY A 367 47.27 -12.23 35.80
C GLY A 367 46.97 -12.14 37.29
N GLN A 368 47.46 -11.13 38.00
CA GLN A 368 47.18 -10.97 39.42
C GLN A 368 45.73 -10.53 39.68
N LEU A 369 45.18 -10.97 40.80
CA LEU A 369 43.82 -10.61 41.20
C LEU A 369 43.75 -9.10 41.42
N LYS A 370 42.74 -8.45 40.85
CA LYS A 370 42.51 -7.00 40.97
C LYS A 370 41.37 -6.70 41.93
N THR A 371 40.25 -7.40 41.77
CA THR A 371 39.13 -7.32 42.72
C THR A 371 38.43 -8.66 42.86
N SER A 372 37.87 -8.91 44.04
CA SER A 372 36.98 -10.03 44.29
C SER A 372 35.85 -9.62 45.23
N GLY A 373 34.63 -10.08 44.93
CA GLY A 373 33.47 -9.90 45.80
C GLY A 373 32.24 -10.57 45.22
N GLU A 374 31.13 -10.54 45.96
CA GLU A 374 29.90 -11.21 45.58
C GLU A 374 28.89 -10.23 44.96
N TYR A 375 28.15 -10.69 43.96
CA TYR A 375 26.93 -10.05 43.50
C TYR A 375 25.70 -10.86 43.92
N GLN A 376 24.67 -10.18 44.41
CA GLN A 376 23.34 -10.76 44.55
C GLN A 376 22.36 -9.95 43.70
N LYS A 377 21.74 -10.61 42.72
CA LYS A 377 20.80 -9.97 41.77
C LYS A 377 21.34 -8.68 41.13
N GLY A 378 22.62 -8.68 40.76
CA GLY A 378 23.29 -7.53 40.14
C GLY A 378 23.82 -6.46 41.10
N ILE A 379 23.56 -6.58 42.40
CA ILE A 379 24.03 -5.64 43.43
C ILE A 379 25.23 -6.24 44.16
N ARG A 380 26.27 -5.45 44.44
CA ARG A 380 27.43 -5.89 45.23
C ARG A 380 26.97 -6.21 46.65
N LYS A 381 27.37 -7.36 47.19
CA LYS A 381 27.06 -7.78 48.56
C LYS A 381 28.32 -8.22 49.29
N GLY A 382 28.34 -7.94 50.60
CA GLY A 382 29.40 -8.35 51.51
C GLY A 382 30.74 -7.72 51.18
N LYS A 383 31.82 -8.41 51.57
CA LYS A 383 33.19 -7.90 51.44
C LYS A 383 33.67 -7.93 50.00
N TRP A 384 34.09 -6.77 49.53
CA TRP A 384 34.75 -6.55 48.26
C TRP A 384 36.20 -6.15 48.53
N VAL A 385 37.13 -6.99 48.09
CA VAL A 385 38.55 -6.78 48.27
C VAL A 385 39.16 -6.32 46.96
N LYS A 386 40.02 -5.32 47.02
CA LYS A 386 40.81 -4.79 45.91
C LYS A 386 42.29 -4.97 46.23
N PHE A 387 43.06 -5.35 45.23
CA PHE A 387 44.49 -5.61 45.34
C PHE A 387 45.25 -4.68 44.40
N PHE A 388 46.52 -4.42 44.71
CA PHE A 388 47.47 -3.81 43.78
C PHE A 388 47.89 -4.80 42.70
N ASP A 389 48.54 -4.30 41.65
CA ASP A 389 49.16 -5.12 40.59
C ASP A 389 50.47 -5.81 41.02
N THR A 390 50.83 -5.68 42.31
CA THR A 390 51.84 -6.48 43.02
C THR A 390 51.24 -7.69 43.75
N GLY A 391 49.93 -7.68 43.99
CA GLY A 391 49.17 -8.76 44.63
C GLY A 391 48.82 -8.48 46.09
N GLU A 392 49.37 -7.41 46.66
CA GLU A 392 49.05 -6.95 48.01
C GLU A 392 47.64 -6.37 48.07
N GLN A 393 46.93 -6.58 49.20
CA GLN A 393 45.63 -5.99 49.40
C GLN A 393 45.75 -4.47 49.49
N SER A 394 44.99 -3.76 48.64
CA SER A 394 44.94 -2.30 48.58
C SER A 394 43.80 -1.77 49.43
N ASP A 395 42.57 -2.21 49.15
CA ASP A 395 41.37 -1.68 49.79
C ASP A 395 40.39 -2.82 50.09
N GLN A 396 39.53 -2.62 51.09
CA GLN A 396 38.37 -3.47 51.33
C GLN A 396 37.14 -2.61 51.60
N TYR A 397 36.03 -2.96 50.98
CA TYR A 397 34.73 -2.35 51.20
C TYR A 397 33.74 -3.42 51.64
N ASP A 398 32.88 -3.11 52.60
CA ASP A 398 31.76 -3.99 52.95
C ASP A 398 30.47 -3.37 52.42
N TYR A 399 29.79 -4.10 51.53
CA TYR A 399 28.53 -3.70 50.93
C TYR A 399 27.33 -4.39 51.61
N GLY A 400 27.45 -4.69 52.90
CA GLY A 400 26.37 -5.24 53.72
C GLY A 400 25.36 -4.17 54.18
N ILE A 401 24.13 -4.29 53.69
CA ILE A 401 22.90 -3.98 54.44
C ILE A 401 21.97 -5.18 54.27
#